data_AF-A0A969AXJ7-F1
#
_entry.id   AF-A0A969AXJ7-F1
#
_cell.length_a   1.000
_cell.length_b   1.000
_cell.length_c   1.000
_cell.angle_alpha   90.00
_cell.angle_beta   90.00
_cell.angle_gamma   90.00
#
_symmetry.space_group_name_H-M   'P 1'
#
loop_
_entity.id
_entity.type
_entity.pdbx_description
1 polymer ?
#
loop_
_entity_poly.entity_id
_entity_poly.type
_entity_poly.pdbx_seq_one_letter_code
_entity_poly.pdbx_strand_id
1 'polypeptide(L)'
;MRKTIFLVIKKVRYLLIVALPVLLSQCDKPASLSAVILAEQEVVAAEPVKAILENTGLFDADIKSNNFADFNKYDLVVLSTSKISWSDDVKAAFETYLKNGGGLVILNSAANAFPEWDAFAAISGVKPLESRSSEPFEFEIMEQKVEHPITKGLPGNWLHMPDYLLFNTSYLPEDVEILAAAKADTLYGGDGQILPVLFTVKYGEGRIFHTTLGTAPASMQCVGFIATLQRGAEWAATGVVSQAVPVDFPNSVSTHEWIDYKPLTIDEILNKAATYEVGKSKKYLTDFSMQIKNSDGKPETYAMFEDKILEFLQSDATVDSKRYMCHELSWMGSEKSIAVLDNLINNKDLSEAASYALYRLRM
;
A
#
# COMPACT_ATOMS: atom_id res chain seq x y z
N MET A 1 -23.33 -9.13 -89.04
CA MET A 1 -22.01 -8.51 -89.32
C MET A 1 -21.49 -7.86 -88.04
N ARG A 2 -20.31 -8.32 -87.58
CA ARG A 2 -19.22 -7.58 -86.90
C ARG A 2 -19.50 -6.54 -85.78
N LYS A 3 -18.83 -6.82 -84.65
CA LYS A 3 -18.04 -5.96 -83.74
C LYS A 3 -18.67 -5.45 -82.43
N THR A 4 -18.36 -6.19 -81.35
CA THR A 4 -17.62 -5.80 -80.12
C THR A 4 -17.64 -4.35 -79.64
N ILE A 5 -17.98 -4.12 -78.35
CA ILE A 5 -17.21 -3.33 -77.36
C ILE A 5 -17.63 -3.72 -75.93
N PHE A 6 -16.62 -3.94 -75.08
CA PHE A 6 -16.62 -4.25 -73.64
C PHE A 6 -17.11 -3.08 -72.77
N LEU A 7 -17.82 -3.34 -71.65
CA LEU A 7 -17.55 -2.65 -70.36
C LEU A 7 -18.20 -3.33 -69.13
N VAL A 8 -17.34 -3.94 -68.30
CA VAL A 8 -17.27 -3.95 -66.82
C VAL A 8 -18.57 -3.95 -66.00
N ILE A 9 -18.85 -5.08 -65.34
CA ILE A 9 -19.84 -5.25 -64.27
C ILE A 9 -19.28 -4.66 -62.95
N LYS A 10 -19.86 -3.56 -62.46
CA LYS A 10 -19.66 -3.07 -61.09
C LYS A 10 -20.62 -3.79 -60.14
N LYS A 11 -20.08 -4.63 -59.23
CA LYS A 11 -20.81 -5.17 -58.08
C LYS A 11 -21.09 -4.05 -57.07
N VAL A 12 -22.36 -3.77 -56.81
CA VAL A 12 -22.83 -2.94 -55.69
C VAL A 12 -22.79 -3.80 -54.42
N ARG A 13 -21.94 -3.46 -53.46
CA ARG A 13 -21.96 -4.02 -52.10
C ARG A 13 -22.88 -3.16 -51.25
N TYR A 14 -24.01 -3.72 -50.81
CA TYR A 14 -24.79 -3.19 -49.70
C TYR A 14 -23.97 -3.38 -48.41
N LEU A 15 -23.61 -2.27 -47.75
CA LEU A 15 -23.10 -2.29 -46.38
C LEU A 15 -24.31 -2.26 -45.44
N LEU A 16 -24.64 -3.39 -44.81
CA LEU A 16 -25.52 -3.41 -43.65
C LEU A 16 -24.71 -2.87 -42.47
N ILE A 17 -25.00 -1.64 -42.04
CA ILE A 17 -24.55 -1.11 -40.75
C ILE A 17 -25.50 -1.69 -39.69
N VAL A 18 -25.07 -2.74 -39.02
CA VAL A 18 -25.72 -3.20 -37.79
C VAL A 18 -25.26 -2.24 -36.69
N ALA A 19 -26.16 -1.36 -36.24
CA ALA A 19 -25.94 -0.58 -35.04
C ALA A 19 -25.96 -1.53 -33.84
N LEU A 20 -24.77 -1.94 -33.36
CA LEU A 20 -24.65 -2.55 -32.03
C LEU A 20 -24.90 -1.44 -31.00
N PRO A 21 -25.83 -1.62 -30.05
CA PRO A 21 -25.91 -0.73 -28.91
C PRO A 21 -24.62 -0.90 -28.10
N VAL A 22 -23.85 0.17 -27.99
CA VAL A 22 -22.76 0.29 -27.02
C VAL A 22 -23.42 0.26 -25.65
N LEU A 23 -23.46 -0.91 -25.03
CA LEU A 23 -23.70 -1.04 -23.61
C LEU A 23 -22.52 -0.35 -22.93
N LEU A 24 -22.76 0.87 -22.45
CA LEU A 24 -21.91 1.50 -21.44
C LEU A 24 -21.90 0.52 -20.26
N SER A 25 -20.84 -0.25 -20.12
CA SER A 25 -20.55 -0.96 -18.88
C SER A 25 -20.54 0.09 -17.78
N GLN A 26 -21.56 0.06 -16.92
CA GLN A 26 -21.37 0.52 -15.55
C GLN A 26 -20.18 -0.26 -15.05
N CYS A 27 -19.10 0.45 -14.74
CA CYS A 27 -17.95 -0.15 -14.09
C CYS A 27 -18.44 -0.51 -12.68
N ASP A 28 -19.02 -1.71 -12.53
CA ASP A 28 -19.28 -2.28 -11.23
C ASP A 28 -17.95 -2.26 -10.49
N LYS A 29 -17.91 -1.57 -9.34
CA LYS A 29 -16.76 -1.63 -8.45
C LYS A 29 -16.48 -3.12 -8.22
N PRO A 30 -15.25 -3.63 -8.43
CA PRO A 30 -14.95 -5.03 -8.17
C PRO A 30 -15.43 -5.38 -6.76
N ALA A 31 -16.02 -6.57 -6.61
CA ALA A 31 -16.56 -7.01 -5.32
C ALA A 31 -15.45 -6.93 -4.26
N SER A 32 -15.75 -6.23 -3.16
CA SER A 32 -14.82 -6.08 -2.04
C SER A 32 -14.52 -7.44 -1.43
N LEU A 33 -13.26 -7.70 -1.11
CA LEU A 33 -12.83 -8.90 -0.39
C LEU A 33 -13.35 -8.81 1.05
N SER A 34 -14.04 -9.85 1.48
CA SER A 34 -14.55 -9.96 2.84
C SER A 34 -13.45 -10.38 3.79
N ALA A 35 -13.21 -9.60 4.85
CA ALA A 35 -12.22 -9.92 5.88
C ALA A 35 -12.86 -10.00 7.27
N VAL A 36 -12.36 -10.90 8.11
CA VAL A 36 -12.71 -10.94 9.54
C VAL A 36 -11.46 -10.83 10.40
N ILE A 37 -11.45 -9.84 11.27
CA ILE A 37 -10.39 -9.60 12.26
C ILE A 37 -10.86 -10.17 13.59
N LEU A 38 -10.15 -11.18 14.07
CA LEU A 38 -10.41 -11.81 15.36
C LEU A 38 -9.57 -11.14 16.44
N ALA A 39 -10.27 -10.43 17.32
CA ALA A 39 -9.67 -9.67 18.40
C ALA A 39 -10.38 -9.95 19.73
N GLU A 40 -9.69 -9.65 20.83
CA GLU A 40 -10.31 -9.51 22.15
C GLU A 40 -10.65 -8.03 22.36
N GLN A 41 -11.72 -7.72 23.10
CA GLN A 41 -12.24 -6.35 23.27
C GLN A 41 -11.22 -5.32 23.81
N GLU A 42 -10.13 -5.77 24.42
CA GLU A 42 -9.09 -4.89 24.98
C GLU A 42 -7.83 -4.75 24.10
N VAL A 43 -7.76 -5.43 22.95
CA VAL A 43 -6.56 -5.42 22.09
C VAL A 43 -6.63 -4.26 21.10
N VAL A 44 -5.79 -3.26 21.33
CA VAL A 44 -5.70 -1.97 20.62
C VAL A 44 -5.40 -2.10 19.11
N ALA A 45 -5.03 -3.28 18.63
CA ALA A 45 -4.63 -3.52 17.23
C ALA A 45 -5.78 -3.70 16.22
N ALA A 46 -7.01 -4.03 16.65
CA ALA A 46 -8.07 -4.42 15.72
C ALA A 46 -8.56 -3.26 14.82
N GLU A 47 -8.82 -2.10 15.42
CA GLU A 47 -9.27 -0.90 14.69
C GLU A 47 -8.19 -0.36 13.74
N PRO A 48 -6.91 -0.24 14.15
CA PRO A 48 -5.82 0.05 13.23
C PRO A 48 -5.76 -0.89 12.02
N VAL A 49 -5.84 -2.20 12.26
CA VAL A 49 -5.80 -3.20 11.18
C VAL A 49 -7.00 -3.08 10.26
N LYS A 50 -8.20 -2.88 10.80
CA LYS A 50 -9.40 -2.62 10.01
C LYS A 50 -9.21 -1.39 9.12
N ALA A 51 -8.76 -0.27 9.69
CA ALA A 51 -8.50 0.95 8.94
C ALA A 51 -7.46 0.73 7.83
N ILE A 52 -6.36 0.04 8.13
CA ILE A 52 -5.32 -0.30 7.14
C ILE A 52 -5.91 -1.09 5.96
N LEU A 53 -6.72 -2.11 6.23
CA LEU A 53 -7.33 -2.93 5.18
C LEU A 53 -8.37 -2.14 4.37
N GLU A 54 -9.28 -1.42 5.03
CA GLU A 54 -10.35 -0.67 4.35
C GLU A 54 -9.81 0.52 3.54
N ASN A 55 -8.70 1.14 3.96
CA ASN A 55 -8.07 2.24 3.23
C ASN A 55 -7.54 1.84 1.84
N THR A 56 -7.37 0.55 1.58
CA THR A 56 -7.07 0.05 0.22
C THR A 56 -8.25 0.21 -0.73
N GLY A 57 -9.48 0.27 -0.20
CA GLY A 57 -10.72 0.14 -0.97
C GLY A 57 -11.01 -1.27 -1.51
N LEU A 58 -10.14 -2.26 -1.21
CA LEU A 58 -10.24 -3.66 -1.63
C LEU A 58 -10.97 -4.53 -0.61
N PHE A 59 -10.96 -4.16 0.67
CA PHE A 59 -11.50 -4.97 1.76
C PHE A 59 -12.74 -4.35 2.40
N ASP A 60 -13.68 -5.22 2.77
CA ASP A 60 -14.76 -4.94 3.73
C ASP A 60 -14.50 -5.80 4.97
N ALA A 61 -14.11 -5.16 6.08
CA ALA A 61 -13.52 -5.86 7.22
C ALA A 61 -14.41 -5.82 8.46
N ASP A 62 -14.80 -6.99 8.95
CA ASP A 62 -15.53 -7.13 10.20
C ASP A 62 -14.58 -7.37 11.37
N ILE A 63 -14.82 -6.73 12.52
CA ILE A 63 -14.17 -7.10 13.79
C ILE A 63 -15.11 -8.01 14.56
N LYS A 64 -14.64 -9.21 14.91
CA LYS A 64 -15.40 -10.19 15.72
C LYS A 64 -14.58 -10.61 16.94
N SER A 65 -15.29 -11.07 17.96
CA SER A 65 -14.68 -11.76 19.08
C SER A 65 -13.98 -13.04 18.61
N ASN A 66 -12.94 -13.42 19.35
CA ASN A 66 -12.13 -14.61 19.13
C ASN A 66 -12.88 -15.96 19.24
N ASN A 67 -14.20 -16.03 19.42
CA ASN A 67 -15.00 -17.26 19.47
C ASN A 67 -15.79 -17.53 18.17
N PHE A 68 -15.37 -16.92 17.07
CA PHE A 68 -15.96 -17.02 15.74
C PHE A 68 -15.61 -18.36 15.05
N ALA A 69 -16.54 -18.94 14.27
CA ALA A 69 -16.36 -20.23 13.60
C ALA A 69 -16.80 -20.29 12.12
N ASP A 70 -17.46 -19.25 11.59
CA ASP A 70 -17.99 -19.23 10.22
C ASP A 70 -16.96 -18.74 9.18
N PHE A 71 -15.73 -19.27 9.21
CA PHE A 71 -14.60 -18.77 8.41
C PHE A 71 -14.87 -18.73 6.91
N ASN A 72 -15.65 -19.68 6.37
CA ASN A 72 -15.97 -19.78 4.94
C ASN A 72 -16.82 -18.62 4.39
N LYS A 73 -17.28 -17.68 5.23
CA LYS A 73 -17.94 -16.45 4.80
C LYS A 73 -16.95 -15.35 4.37
N TYR A 74 -15.66 -15.54 4.64
CA TYR A 74 -14.64 -14.52 4.45
C TYR A 74 -13.57 -15.02 3.48
N ASP A 75 -13.07 -14.10 2.66
CA ASP A 75 -11.88 -14.31 1.80
C ASP A 75 -10.59 -14.27 2.63
N LEU A 76 -10.63 -13.56 3.77
CA LEU A 76 -9.50 -13.38 4.67
C LEU A 76 -9.89 -13.48 6.14
N VAL A 77 -9.11 -14.23 6.91
CA VAL A 77 -9.12 -14.20 8.39
C VAL A 77 -7.85 -13.50 8.87
N VAL A 78 -7.97 -12.62 9.85
CA VAL A 78 -6.84 -11.95 10.50
C VAL A 78 -6.84 -12.28 11.99
N LEU A 79 -5.74 -12.87 12.47
CA LEU A 79 -5.51 -13.10 13.89
C LEU A 79 -4.68 -11.95 14.47
N SER A 80 -5.30 -11.14 15.33
CA SER A 80 -4.64 -10.00 15.98
C SER A 80 -4.42 -10.22 17.48
N THR A 81 -4.70 -11.41 18.00
CA THR A 81 -4.54 -11.74 19.42
C THR A 81 -4.10 -13.19 19.61
N SER A 82 -3.29 -13.43 20.65
CA SER A 82 -2.95 -14.78 21.12
C SER A 82 -3.94 -15.31 22.15
N LYS A 83 -4.81 -14.47 22.70
CA LYS A 83 -5.81 -14.91 23.68
C LYS A 83 -6.98 -15.51 22.94
N ILE A 84 -6.83 -16.74 22.45
CA ILE A 84 -7.88 -17.46 21.73
C ILE A 84 -8.06 -18.83 22.37
N SER A 85 -9.31 -19.22 22.60
CA SER A 85 -9.66 -20.56 23.09
C SER A 85 -10.77 -21.12 22.22
N TRP A 86 -10.41 -22.09 21.38
CA TRP A 86 -11.30 -22.74 20.42
C TRP A 86 -11.56 -24.18 20.85
N SER A 87 -12.81 -24.62 20.69
CA SER A 87 -13.14 -26.05 20.76
C SER A 87 -12.52 -26.79 19.57
N ASP A 88 -12.41 -28.10 19.66
CA ASP A 88 -11.84 -28.92 18.58
C ASP A 88 -12.66 -28.82 17.28
N ASP A 89 -13.97 -28.58 17.37
CA ASP A 89 -14.83 -28.32 16.20
C ASP A 89 -14.44 -27.01 15.49
N VAL A 90 -14.15 -25.94 16.23
CA VAL A 90 -13.73 -24.65 15.64
C VAL A 90 -12.33 -24.77 15.04
N LYS A 91 -11.42 -25.49 15.72
CA LYS A 91 -10.09 -25.82 15.17
C LYS A 91 -10.19 -26.59 13.86
N ALA A 92 -11.05 -27.61 13.80
CA ALA A 92 -11.28 -28.40 12.59
C ALA A 92 -11.91 -27.57 11.45
N ALA A 93 -12.84 -26.67 11.77
CA ALA A 93 -13.41 -25.73 10.81
C ALA A 93 -12.36 -24.77 10.25
N PHE A 94 -11.46 -24.25 11.09
CA PHE A 94 -10.37 -23.38 10.69
C PHE A 94 -9.36 -24.09 9.78
N GLU A 95 -8.95 -25.31 10.13
CA GLU A 95 -8.10 -26.13 9.25
C GLU A 95 -8.75 -26.41 7.90
N THR A 96 -10.06 -26.69 7.90
CA THR A 96 -10.82 -26.94 6.66
C THR A 96 -10.85 -25.69 5.78
N TYR A 97 -11.08 -24.52 6.36
CA TYR A 97 -11.02 -23.23 5.67
C TYR A 97 -9.67 -23.02 4.98
N LEU A 98 -8.56 -23.23 5.70
CA LEU A 98 -7.22 -23.07 5.13
C LEU A 98 -6.93 -24.12 4.05
N LYS A 99 -7.22 -25.40 4.32
CA LYS A 99 -7.01 -26.48 3.33
C LYS A 99 -7.78 -26.25 2.03
N ASN A 100 -8.90 -25.52 2.08
CA ASN A 100 -9.72 -25.16 0.92
C ASN A 100 -9.32 -23.83 0.25
N GLY A 101 -8.20 -23.21 0.63
CA GLY A 101 -7.65 -22.03 -0.04
C GLY A 101 -7.96 -20.69 0.62
N GLY A 102 -8.50 -20.71 1.85
CA GLY A 102 -8.73 -19.53 2.67
C GLY A 102 -7.45 -18.75 2.96
N GLY A 103 -7.55 -17.43 2.98
CA GLY A 103 -6.45 -16.52 3.34
C GLY A 103 -6.33 -16.33 4.84
N LEU A 104 -5.09 -16.23 5.34
CA LEU A 104 -4.80 -15.91 6.74
C LEU A 104 -3.73 -14.84 6.86
N VAL A 105 -3.97 -13.87 7.73
CA VAL A 105 -2.94 -12.98 8.26
C VAL A 105 -2.74 -13.23 9.75
N ILE A 106 -1.50 -13.38 10.18
CA ILE A 106 -1.13 -13.50 11.59
C ILE A 106 -0.29 -12.29 11.97
N LEU A 107 -0.70 -11.58 13.01
CA LEU A 107 -0.04 -10.37 13.49
C LEU A 107 0.72 -10.64 14.78
N ASN A 108 1.99 -10.27 14.80
CA ASN A 108 2.84 -10.22 15.98
C ASN A 108 2.75 -11.53 16.80
N SER A 109 2.40 -11.42 18.08
CA SER A 109 2.33 -12.56 18.99
C SER A 109 1.09 -13.43 18.82
N ALA A 110 0.19 -13.16 17.87
CA ALA A 110 -1.00 -14.00 17.63
C ALA A 110 -0.63 -15.45 17.27
N ALA A 111 0.57 -15.69 16.76
CA ALA A 111 1.14 -17.03 16.57
C ALA A 111 1.31 -17.83 17.86
N ASN A 112 1.23 -17.19 19.04
CA ASN A 112 1.31 -17.83 20.35
C ASN A 112 -0.04 -18.34 20.87
N ALA A 113 -1.12 -18.27 20.07
CA ALA A 113 -2.47 -18.58 20.54
C ALA A 113 -2.68 -20.02 21.03
N PHE A 114 -2.01 -20.98 20.39
CA PHE A 114 -2.28 -22.41 20.62
C PHE A 114 -0.99 -23.21 20.78
N PRO A 115 -0.29 -23.10 21.93
CA PRO A 115 0.99 -23.78 22.15
C PRO A 115 0.90 -25.31 22.08
N GLU A 116 -0.25 -25.89 22.42
CA GLU A 116 -0.50 -27.34 22.43
C GLU A 116 -1.12 -27.87 21.12
N TRP A 117 -1.31 -27.02 20.11
CA TRP A 117 -1.93 -27.42 18.85
C TRP A 117 -0.88 -27.47 17.73
N ASP A 118 -0.32 -28.65 17.49
CA ASP A 118 0.75 -28.86 16.50
C ASP A 118 0.36 -28.37 15.09
N ALA A 119 -0.91 -28.54 14.69
CA ALA A 119 -1.37 -28.05 13.39
C ALA A 119 -1.32 -26.51 13.33
N PHE A 120 -1.57 -25.81 14.44
CA PHE A 120 -1.42 -24.35 14.47
C PHE A 120 0.03 -23.91 14.42
N ALA A 121 0.95 -24.64 15.05
CA ALA A 121 2.38 -24.36 14.89
C ALA A 121 2.81 -24.49 13.41
N ALA A 122 2.29 -25.49 12.69
CA ALA A 122 2.49 -25.63 11.25
C ALA A 122 1.83 -24.49 10.45
N ILE A 123 0.62 -24.05 10.81
CA ILE A 123 -0.06 -22.92 10.17
C ILE A 123 0.69 -21.60 10.40
N SER A 124 1.14 -21.33 11.63
CA SER A 124 1.78 -20.07 11.98
C SER A 124 3.24 -19.99 11.54
N GLY A 125 3.84 -21.14 11.21
CA GLY A 125 5.27 -21.29 10.94
C GLY A 125 6.13 -21.11 12.19
N VAL A 126 5.51 -21.05 13.37
CA VAL A 126 6.15 -20.72 14.63
C VAL A 126 5.70 -21.70 15.70
N LYS A 127 6.67 -22.32 16.36
CA LYS A 127 6.45 -22.99 17.64
C LYS A 127 6.68 -21.99 18.77
N PRO A 128 5.64 -21.66 19.57
CA PRO A 128 5.79 -20.70 20.66
C PRO A 128 6.85 -21.18 21.66
N LEU A 129 7.79 -20.28 21.95
CA LEU A 129 8.69 -20.37 23.11
C LEU A 129 8.36 -19.19 24.04
N GLU A 130 9.03 -19.10 25.19
CA GLU A 130 9.00 -17.86 25.99
C GLU A 130 9.69 -16.73 25.19
N SER A 131 8.92 -16.08 24.32
CA SER A 131 9.40 -14.97 23.49
C SER A 131 9.85 -13.82 24.38
N ARG A 132 10.94 -13.17 23.97
CA ARG A 132 11.44 -11.93 24.55
C ARG A 132 11.28 -10.81 23.55
N SER A 133 11.28 -9.58 24.03
CA SER A 133 11.24 -8.39 23.18
C SER A 133 12.44 -7.50 23.46
N SER A 134 12.90 -6.79 22.43
CA SER A 134 13.78 -5.64 22.61
C SER A 134 13.05 -4.50 23.34
N GLU A 135 13.76 -3.43 23.69
CA GLU A 135 13.15 -2.12 23.85
C GLU A 135 12.69 -1.58 22.47
N PRO A 136 11.76 -0.61 22.40
CA PRO A 136 11.37 0.01 21.12
C PRO A 136 12.52 0.76 20.47
N PHE A 137 12.76 0.49 19.20
CA PHE A 137 13.79 1.19 18.41
C PHE A 137 13.45 1.17 16.92
N GLU A 138 13.98 2.13 16.17
CA GLU A 138 13.95 2.11 14.71
C GLU A 138 14.93 1.04 14.21
N PHE A 139 14.50 0.18 13.29
CA PHE A 139 15.36 -0.87 12.74
C PHE A 139 15.20 -1.06 11.24
N GLU A 140 16.30 -1.49 10.62
CA GLU A 140 16.32 -1.83 9.20
C GLU A 140 15.68 -3.20 8.97
N ILE A 141 14.77 -3.20 8.00
CA ILE A 141 14.17 -4.38 7.39
C ILE A 141 14.98 -4.70 6.14
N MET A 142 15.44 -5.94 6.05
CA MET A 142 16.22 -6.48 4.92
C MET A 142 15.37 -7.45 4.13
N GLU A 143 14.99 -7.07 2.90
CA GLU A 143 14.23 -7.91 1.97
C GLU A 143 15.07 -9.12 1.54
N GLN A 144 14.49 -10.31 1.68
CA GLN A 144 15.09 -11.60 1.29
C GLN A 144 14.54 -12.10 -0.05
N LYS A 145 13.35 -11.64 -0.45
CA LYS A 145 12.60 -12.15 -1.62
C LYS A 145 12.00 -11.02 -2.46
N VAL A 146 12.84 -10.25 -3.15
CA VAL A 146 12.40 -9.05 -3.91
C VAL A 146 11.43 -9.31 -5.08
N GLU A 147 11.24 -10.55 -5.52
CA GLU A 147 10.30 -10.92 -6.59
C GLU A 147 8.98 -11.50 -6.07
N HIS A 148 8.85 -11.76 -4.77
CA HIS A 148 7.58 -12.25 -4.21
C HIS A 148 6.50 -11.16 -4.37
N PRO A 149 5.23 -11.49 -4.69
CA PRO A 149 4.19 -10.49 -4.96
C PRO A 149 4.06 -9.39 -3.88
N ILE A 150 4.20 -9.76 -2.60
CA ILE A 150 4.14 -8.84 -1.45
C ILE A 150 5.27 -7.79 -1.48
N THR A 151 6.48 -8.20 -1.82
CA THR A 151 7.71 -7.40 -1.69
C THR A 151 8.20 -6.85 -3.04
N LYS A 152 7.53 -7.22 -4.14
CA LYS A 152 7.88 -6.77 -5.48
C LYS A 152 7.83 -5.25 -5.61
N GLY A 153 8.96 -4.67 -6.01
CA GLY A 153 9.14 -3.23 -6.17
C GLY A 153 9.48 -2.47 -4.88
N LEU A 154 9.49 -3.14 -3.71
CA LEU A 154 9.98 -2.53 -2.48
C LEU A 154 11.51 -2.34 -2.56
N PRO A 155 12.07 -1.33 -1.87
CA PRO A 155 13.52 -1.21 -1.74
C PRO A 155 14.10 -2.41 -1.02
N GLY A 156 15.32 -2.82 -1.39
CA GLY A 156 15.97 -3.99 -0.78
C GLY A 156 16.14 -3.88 0.73
N ASN A 157 16.35 -2.67 1.24
CA ASN A 157 16.35 -2.36 2.67
C ASN A 157 15.51 -1.11 2.95
N TRP A 158 14.82 -1.09 4.07
CA TRP A 158 14.04 0.07 4.52
C TRP A 158 13.95 0.15 6.05
N LEU A 159 13.80 1.36 6.60
CA LEU A 159 13.64 1.55 8.04
C LEU A 159 12.17 1.42 8.46
N HIS A 160 11.93 0.63 9.52
CA HIS A 160 10.66 0.57 10.22
C HIS A 160 10.68 1.48 11.46
N MET A 161 9.56 2.16 11.72
CA MET A 161 9.42 3.04 12.89
C MET A 161 9.64 2.30 14.21
N PRO A 162 9.90 3.01 15.33
CA PRO A 162 10.11 2.39 16.63
C PRO A 162 9.10 1.31 16.99
N ASP A 163 9.57 0.08 17.14
CA ASP A 163 8.74 -1.08 17.46
C ASP A 163 9.52 -2.09 18.33
N TYR A 164 8.80 -3.04 18.90
CA TYR A 164 9.39 -4.15 19.64
C TYR A 164 9.74 -5.27 18.67
N LEU A 165 10.98 -5.73 18.69
CA LEU A 165 11.41 -6.89 17.91
C LEU A 165 11.36 -8.13 18.79
N LEU A 166 10.48 -9.07 18.44
CA LEU A 166 10.35 -10.34 19.13
C LEU A 166 11.48 -11.31 18.76
N PHE A 167 12.13 -11.88 19.77
CA PHE A 167 13.20 -12.87 19.62
C PHE A 167 13.00 -14.04 20.57
N ASN A 168 13.88 -15.06 20.45
CA ASN A 168 13.70 -16.37 21.08
C ASN A 168 12.44 -17.11 20.57
N THR A 169 12.22 -17.10 19.25
CA THR A 169 11.10 -17.76 18.58
C THR A 169 11.60 -18.94 17.74
N SER A 170 10.94 -20.09 17.82
CA SER A 170 11.30 -21.27 17.00
C SER A 170 10.50 -21.27 15.71
N TYR A 171 11.15 -20.98 14.59
CA TYR A 171 10.56 -21.02 13.25
C TYR A 171 10.63 -22.44 12.66
N LEU A 172 9.56 -22.89 12.00
CA LEU A 172 9.48 -24.21 11.36
C LEU A 172 9.88 -24.11 9.88
N PRO A 173 11.04 -24.64 9.47
CA PRO A 173 11.66 -24.23 8.20
C PRO A 173 11.09 -24.85 6.92
N GLU A 174 10.39 -25.99 6.96
CA GLU A 174 10.04 -26.71 5.72
C GLU A 174 8.96 -25.99 4.87
N ASP A 175 8.10 -25.16 5.47
CA ASP A 175 6.98 -24.48 4.79
C ASP A 175 6.98 -22.95 4.95
N VAL A 176 8.03 -22.38 5.52
CA VAL A 176 8.16 -20.93 5.75
C VAL A 176 9.03 -20.29 4.66
N GLU A 177 8.47 -19.35 3.90
CA GLU A 177 9.24 -18.49 3.00
C GLU A 177 9.47 -17.12 3.67
N ILE A 178 10.71 -16.88 4.11
CA ILE A 178 11.12 -15.60 4.70
C ILE A 178 11.15 -14.54 3.60
N LEU A 179 10.33 -13.51 3.74
CA LEU A 179 10.25 -12.39 2.81
C LEU A 179 11.17 -11.25 3.23
N ALA A 180 11.23 -10.95 4.52
CA ALA A 180 12.11 -9.95 5.08
C ALA A 180 12.56 -10.31 6.50
N ALA A 181 13.71 -9.79 6.90
CA ALA A 181 14.32 -10.03 8.21
C ALA A 181 14.84 -8.74 8.85
N ALA A 182 14.95 -8.72 10.18
CA ALA A 182 15.53 -7.62 10.94
C ALA A 182 16.49 -8.16 12.00
N LYS A 183 17.47 -7.35 12.40
CA LYS A 183 18.43 -7.73 13.45
C LYS A 183 17.91 -7.32 14.83
N ALA A 184 17.84 -8.27 15.75
CA ALA A 184 17.59 -8.02 17.17
C ALA A 184 18.82 -7.37 17.81
N ASP A 185 18.97 -6.05 17.71
CA ASP A 185 20.19 -5.36 18.14
C ASP A 185 20.38 -5.42 19.67
N THR A 186 21.57 -5.87 20.07
CA THR A 186 22.01 -5.95 21.47
C THR A 186 22.00 -4.60 22.20
N LEU A 187 22.13 -3.47 21.47
CA LEU A 187 22.04 -2.13 22.06
C LEU A 187 20.64 -1.84 22.63
N TYR A 188 19.61 -2.51 22.12
CA TYR A 188 18.23 -2.37 22.55
C TYR A 188 17.72 -3.65 23.24
N GLY A 189 18.63 -4.46 23.80
CA GLY A 189 18.28 -5.66 24.56
C GLY A 189 17.97 -6.90 23.70
N GLY A 190 18.20 -6.84 22.39
CA GLY A 190 18.13 -8.01 21.50
C GLY A 190 19.29 -8.99 21.71
N ASP A 191 19.21 -10.15 21.05
CA ASP A 191 20.21 -11.24 21.14
C ASP A 191 21.24 -11.24 20.00
N GLY A 192 21.19 -10.25 19.11
CA GLY A 192 22.08 -10.06 17.97
C GLY A 192 21.70 -10.87 16.73
N GLN A 193 20.67 -11.72 16.80
CA GLN A 193 20.27 -12.58 15.69
C GLN A 193 19.52 -11.80 14.61
N ILE A 194 19.56 -12.32 13.37
CA ILE A 194 18.71 -11.86 12.27
C ILE A 194 17.47 -12.75 12.26
N LEU A 195 16.30 -12.14 12.40
CA LEU A 195 15.04 -12.82 12.64
C LEU A 195 14.04 -12.48 11.52
N PRO A 196 13.23 -13.46 11.07
CA PRO A 196 12.12 -13.19 10.16
C PRO A 196 11.17 -12.16 10.75
N VAL A 197 10.78 -11.18 9.94
CA VAL A 197 9.77 -10.17 10.32
C VAL A 197 8.58 -10.16 9.38
N LEU A 198 8.79 -10.54 8.11
CA LEU A 198 7.74 -10.80 7.14
C LEU A 198 8.00 -12.18 6.54
N PHE A 199 7.00 -13.05 6.55
CA PHE A 199 7.12 -14.37 5.93
C PHE A 199 5.77 -14.93 5.53
N THR A 200 5.79 -15.94 4.67
CA THR A 200 4.59 -16.69 4.30
C THR A 200 4.71 -18.13 4.73
N VAL A 201 3.55 -18.76 4.93
CA VAL A 201 3.42 -20.18 5.25
C VAL A 201 2.38 -20.78 4.30
N LYS A 202 2.61 -22.02 3.87
CA LYS A 202 1.63 -22.80 3.13
C LYS A 202 1.03 -23.88 4.02
N TYR A 203 -0.29 -24.02 3.98
CA TYR A 203 -1.01 -25.07 4.70
C TYR A 203 -2.21 -25.56 3.89
N GLY A 204 -2.06 -26.75 3.28
CA GLY A 204 -2.96 -27.17 2.20
C GLY A 204 -2.90 -26.17 1.04
N GLU A 205 -4.06 -25.73 0.54
CA GLU A 205 -4.16 -24.67 -0.48
C GLU A 205 -4.17 -23.25 0.10
N GLY A 206 -4.13 -23.13 1.44
CA GLY A 206 -4.21 -21.87 2.17
C GLY A 206 -2.96 -21.02 2.02
N ARG A 207 -3.16 -19.70 1.96
CA ARG A 207 -2.08 -18.70 1.87
C ARG A 207 -2.03 -17.91 3.16
N ILE A 208 -0.92 -18.04 3.87
CA ILE A 208 -0.75 -17.43 5.18
C ILE A 208 0.36 -16.40 5.09
N PHE A 209 0.06 -15.16 5.46
CA PHE A 209 1.03 -14.10 5.65
C PHE A 209 1.20 -13.83 7.15
N HIS A 210 2.44 -13.79 7.62
CA HIS A 210 2.76 -13.52 9.00
C HIS A 210 3.74 -12.34 9.05
N THR A 211 3.37 -11.32 9.82
CA THR A 211 4.25 -10.22 10.19
C THR A 211 4.44 -10.17 11.69
N THR A 212 5.69 -10.06 12.17
CA THR A 212 5.99 -9.88 13.59
C THR A 212 6.00 -8.41 14.01
N LEU A 213 5.80 -7.51 13.06
CA LEU A 213 5.76 -6.06 13.27
C LEU A 213 4.38 -5.61 13.79
N GLY A 214 4.31 -4.35 14.24
CA GLY A 214 3.07 -3.70 14.63
C GLY A 214 2.66 -4.02 16.06
N THR A 215 3.58 -3.93 17.03
CA THR A 215 3.24 -4.25 18.43
C THR A 215 2.32 -3.20 19.06
N ALA A 216 2.43 -1.94 18.65
CA ALA A 216 1.63 -0.83 19.13
C ALA A 216 1.00 -0.03 17.97
N PRO A 217 -0.11 0.70 18.21
CA PRO A 217 -0.73 1.55 17.19
C PRO A 217 0.22 2.56 16.56
N ALA A 218 1.18 3.10 17.34
CA ALA A 218 2.19 4.01 16.81
C ALA A 218 3.12 3.31 15.80
N SER A 219 3.59 2.09 16.10
CA SER A 219 4.40 1.30 15.17
C SER A 219 3.64 0.97 13.88
N MET A 220 2.32 0.77 13.98
CA MET A 220 1.44 0.48 12.84
C MET A 220 1.22 1.67 11.90
N GLN A 221 1.61 2.89 12.29
CA GLN A 221 1.52 4.06 11.40
C GLN A 221 2.70 4.12 10.41
N CYS A 222 3.71 3.25 10.54
CA CYS A 222 4.79 3.17 9.56
C CYS A 222 4.24 2.79 8.18
N VAL A 223 4.56 3.59 7.16
CA VAL A 223 4.16 3.30 5.76
C VAL A 223 4.65 1.92 5.31
N GLY A 224 5.84 1.51 5.76
CA GLY A 224 6.39 0.18 5.48
C GLY A 224 5.53 -0.95 6.04
N PHE A 225 5.08 -0.82 7.30
CA PHE A 225 4.14 -1.77 7.92
C PHE A 225 2.79 -1.78 7.20
N ILE A 226 2.20 -0.60 6.97
CA ILE A 226 0.88 -0.48 6.34
C ILE A 226 0.89 -1.13 4.96
N ALA A 227 1.84 -0.76 4.11
CA ALA A 227 1.92 -1.27 2.74
C ALA A 227 2.19 -2.78 2.69
N THR A 228 3.05 -3.30 3.55
CA THR A 228 3.33 -4.75 3.59
C THR A 228 2.17 -5.54 4.18
N LEU A 229 1.44 -5.00 5.15
CA LEU A 229 0.20 -5.60 5.67
C LEU A 229 -0.90 -5.63 4.61
N GLN A 230 -1.14 -4.52 3.91
CA GLN A 230 -2.14 -4.45 2.85
C GLN A 230 -1.83 -5.42 1.70
N ARG A 231 -0.56 -5.47 1.25
CA ARG A 231 -0.12 -6.38 0.19
C ARG A 231 -0.14 -7.84 0.65
N GLY A 232 0.26 -8.10 1.89
CA GLY A 232 0.20 -9.43 2.49
C GLY A 232 -1.22 -9.96 2.63
N ALA A 233 -2.15 -9.10 3.04
CA ALA A 233 -3.58 -9.42 3.12
C ALA A 233 -4.19 -9.71 1.73
N GLU A 234 -3.91 -8.87 0.74
CA GLU A 234 -4.37 -9.09 -0.64
C GLU A 234 -3.83 -10.40 -1.21
N TRP A 235 -2.53 -10.67 -1.01
CA TRP A 235 -1.91 -11.91 -1.43
C TRP A 235 -2.49 -13.13 -0.71
N ALA A 236 -2.72 -13.05 0.60
CA ALA A 236 -3.33 -14.13 1.36
C ALA A 236 -4.75 -14.43 0.82
N ALA A 237 -5.55 -13.40 0.59
CA ALA A 237 -6.91 -13.55 0.07
C ALA A 237 -6.94 -14.07 -1.38
N THR A 238 -6.06 -13.58 -2.26
CA THR A 238 -6.22 -13.73 -3.73
C THR A 238 -5.08 -14.44 -4.45
N GLY A 239 -3.91 -14.53 -3.82
CA GLY A 239 -2.66 -15.02 -4.44
C GLY A 239 -1.93 -13.98 -5.31
N VAL A 240 -2.47 -12.78 -5.47
CA VAL A 240 -1.88 -11.69 -6.26
C VAL A 240 -1.76 -10.41 -5.43
N VAL A 241 -0.96 -9.46 -5.93
CA VAL A 241 -0.85 -8.10 -5.38
C VAL A 241 -1.02 -7.12 -6.53
N SER A 242 -2.08 -6.31 -6.48
CA SER A 242 -2.36 -5.25 -7.45
C SER A 242 -1.96 -3.86 -6.95
N GLN A 243 -1.70 -3.73 -5.65
CA GLN A 243 -1.34 -2.47 -5.02
C GLN A 243 0.05 -1.98 -5.42
N ALA A 244 0.12 -0.72 -5.86
CA ALA A 244 1.38 -0.05 -6.14
C ALA A 244 2.20 0.16 -4.86
N VAL A 245 3.52 0.33 -5.01
CA VAL A 245 4.38 0.74 -3.90
C VAL A 245 4.09 2.22 -3.60
N PRO A 246 3.80 2.59 -2.35
CA PRO A 246 3.62 3.99 -1.98
C PRO A 246 4.83 4.84 -2.36
N VAL A 247 4.57 6.06 -2.82
CA VAL A 247 5.64 6.97 -3.29
C VAL A 247 6.56 7.41 -2.15
N ASP A 248 6.02 7.40 -0.94
CA ASP A 248 6.66 7.72 0.33
C ASP A 248 6.97 6.46 1.15
N PHE A 249 7.12 5.29 0.49
CA PHE A 249 7.60 4.10 1.15
C PHE A 249 8.98 4.34 1.80
N PRO A 250 9.24 3.85 3.03
CA PRO A 250 10.50 4.08 3.71
C PRO A 250 11.72 3.60 2.93
N ASN A 251 12.88 4.20 3.18
CA ASN A 251 14.16 3.78 2.61
C ASN A 251 15.16 3.45 3.73
N SER A 252 16.39 3.09 3.39
CA SER A 252 17.40 2.66 4.36
C SER A 252 17.90 3.77 5.30
N VAL A 253 17.44 5.02 5.16
CA VAL A 253 17.88 6.17 5.97
C VAL A 253 16.74 6.99 6.57
N SER A 254 15.48 6.70 6.24
CA SER A 254 14.33 7.44 6.76
C SER A 254 13.06 6.60 6.80
N THR A 255 12.36 6.72 7.91
CA THR A 255 10.99 6.24 8.11
C THR A 255 9.96 7.24 7.56
N HIS A 256 8.76 6.72 7.30
CA HIS A 256 7.60 7.50 6.88
C HIS A 256 6.37 7.04 7.65
N GLU A 257 5.48 7.98 7.97
CA GLU A 257 4.32 7.77 8.81
C GLU A 257 3.04 8.20 8.09
N TRP A 258 2.01 7.38 8.19
CA TRP A 258 0.63 7.71 7.81
C TRP A 258 -0.23 7.76 9.07
N ILE A 259 -0.50 8.99 9.51
CA ILE A 259 -1.36 9.25 10.66
C ILE A 259 -2.78 8.77 10.35
N ASP A 260 -3.39 8.08 11.31
CA ASP A 260 -4.68 7.38 11.14
C ASP A 260 -4.67 6.36 9.98
N TYR A 261 -3.48 5.81 9.68
CA TYR A 261 -3.25 4.70 8.76
C TYR A 261 -3.60 4.97 7.29
N LYS A 262 -3.64 6.24 6.88
CA LYS A 262 -3.96 6.67 5.51
C LYS A 262 -2.91 7.60 4.92
N PRO A 263 -2.66 7.56 3.60
CA PRO A 263 -1.85 8.57 2.95
C PRO A 263 -2.50 9.95 3.08
N LEU A 264 -1.66 10.99 3.09
CA LEU A 264 -2.17 12.35 2.95
C LEU A 264 -2.80 12.54 1.57
N THR A 265 -3.95 13.21 1.56
CA THR A 265 -4.56 13.69 0.32
C THR A 265 -3.70 14.77 -0.33
N ILE A 266 -3.89 14.99 -1.63
CA ILE A 266 -3.21 16.07 -2.38
C ILE A 266 -3.41 17.42 -1.67
N ASP A 267 -4.61 17.70 -1.17
CA ASP A 267 -4.92 18.96 -0.49
C ASP A 267 -4.20 19.07 0.87
N GLU A 268 -4.11 17.98 1.63
CA GLU A 268 -3.33 17.97 2.88
C GLU A 268 -1.83 18.15 2.62
N ILE A 269 -1.30 17.54 1.55
CA ILE A 269 0.09 17.73 1.13
C ILE A 269 0.33 19.19 0.75
N LEU A 270 -0.53 19.78 -0.08
CA LEU A 270 -0.42 21.17 -0.49
C LEU A 270 -0.54 22.13 0.71
N ASN A 271 -1.48 21.91 1.62
CA ASN A 271 -1.62 22.72 2.83
C ASN A 271 -0.34 22.71 3.69
N LYS A 272 0.31 21.54 3.83
CA LYS A 272 1.59 21.46 4.54
C LYS A 272 2.73 22.10 3.75
N ALA A 273 2.75 21.90 2.43
CA ALA A 273 3.73 22.48 1.52
C ALA A 273 3.67 24.01 1.47
N ALA A 274 2.51 24.63 1.68
CA ALA A 274 2.31 26.08 1.67
C ALA A 274 3.25 26.85 2.61
N THR A 275 3.71 26.21 3.68
CA THR A 275 4.53 26.80 4.74
C THR A 275 6.04 26.69 4.52
N TYR A 276 6.48 26.09 3.40
CA TYR A 276 7.89 25.85 3.14
C TYR A 276 8.69 27.15 2.90
N GLU A 277 9.84 27.26 3.57
CA GLU A 277 10.81 28.34 3.36
C GLU A 277 12.20 27.72 3.15
N VAL A 278 13.06 28.41 2.41
CA VAL A 278 14.45 27.96 2.20
C VAL A 278 15.13 27.67 3.55
N GLY A 279 15.74 26.48 3.66
CA GLY A 279 16.35 25.98 4.88
C GLY A 279 15.48 25.04 5.71
N LYS A 280 14.16 25.00 5.48
CA LYS A 280 13.26 23.98 6.06
C LYS A 280 13.24 22.70 5.21
N SER A 281 12.62 21.65 5.74
CA SER A 281 12.42 20.40 5.00
C SER A 281 11.53 20.62 3.76
N LYS A 282 11.96 20.10 2.61
CA LYS A 282 11.19 20.09 1.35
C LYS A 282 10.23 18.91 1.23
N LYS A 283 10.07 18.08 2.27
CA LYS A 283 9.35 16.80 2.22
C LYS A 283 8.03 16.88 1.44
N TYR A 284 7.09 17.75 1.84
CA TYR A 284 5.77 17.80 1.20
C TYR A 284 5.78 18.33 -0.24
N LEU A 285 6.76 19.17 -0.60
CA LEU A 285 6.96 19.57 -2.00
C LEU A 285 7.46 18.40 -2.84
N THR A 286 8.41 17.61 -2.30
CA THR A 286 8.89 16.38 -2.93
C THR A 286 7.78 15.35 -3.06
N ASP A 287 6.98 15.14 -2.01
CA ASP A 287 5.85 14.19 -2.01
C ASP A 287 4.83 14.56 -3.09
N PHE A 288 4.48 15.85 -3.21
CA PHE A 288 3.61 16.34 -4.28
C PHE A 288 4.23 16.10 -5.69
N SER A 289 5.50 16.46 -5.89
CA SER A 289 6.23 16.24 -7.15
C SER A 289 6.28 14.76 -7.55
N MET A 290 6.45 13.85 -6.57
CA MET A 290 6.43 12.41 -6.82
C MET A 290 5.06 11.91 -7.24
N GLN A 291 3.97 12.42 -6.64
CA GLN A 291 2.62 12.06 -7.07
C GLN A 291 2.33 12.51 -8.50
N ILE A 292 2.82 13.68 -8.93
CA ILE A 292 2.73 14.11 -10.33
C ILE A 292 3.48 13.14 -11.24
N LYS A 293 4.73 12.80 -10.92
CA LYS A 293 5.58 11.92 -11.75
C LYS A 293 5.03 10.51 -11.89
N ASN A 294 4.35 10.00 -10.87
CA ASN A 294 3.78 8.66 -10.86
C ASN A 294 2.38 8.59 -11.48
N SER A 295 1.89 9.66 -12.12
CA SER A 295 0.59 9.70 -12.82
C SER A 295 0.56 9.03 -14.21
N ASP A 296 1.60 8.27 -14.56
CA ASP A 296 1.78 7.54 -15.83
C ASP A 296 1.69 8.39 -17.11
N GLY A 297 1.81 9.73 -17.04
CA GLY A 297 1.68 10.55 -18.26
C GLY A 297 0.23 10.86 -18.67
N LYS A 298 -0.78 10.46 -17.88
CA LYS A 298 -2.19 10.58 -18.30
C LYS A 298 -2.65 12.05 -18.32
N PRO A 299 -3.10 12.60 -19.47
CA PRO A 299 -3.44 14.02 -19.59
C PRO A 299 -4.48 14.51 -18.57
N GLU A 300 -5.46 13.67 -18.24
CA GLU A 300 -6.50 13.98 -17.25
C GLU A 300 -5.93 14.17 -15.84
N THR A 301 -4.95 13.34 -15.45
CA THR A 301 -4.30 13.43 -14.14
C THR A 301 -3.40 14.67 -14.05
N TYR A 302 -2.68 14.99 -15.13
CA TYR A 302 -1.89 16.22 -15.20
C TYR A 302 -2.76 17.48 -15.13
N ALA A 303 -3.92 17.48 -15.79
CA ALA A 303 -4.85 18.60 -15.71
C ALA A 303 -5.36 18.84 -14.28
N MET A 304 -5.63 17.78 -13.52
CA MET A 304 -5.98 17.88 -12.10
C MET A 304 -4.84 18.50 -11.27
N PHE A 305 -3.60 18.02 -11.44
CA PHE A 305 -2.43 18.59 -10.74
C PHE A 305 -2.15 20.04 -11.14
N GLU A 306 -2.30 20.37 -12.42
CA GLU A 306 -2.22 21.74 -12.93
C GLU A 306 -3.24 22.62 -12.22
N ASP A 307 -4.51 22.25 -12.22
CA ASP A 307 -5.57 23.04 -11.59
C ASP A 307 -5.27 23.27 -10.09
N LYS A 308 -4.75 22.27 -9.37
CA LYS A 308 -4.31 22.40 -7.97
C LYS A 308 -3.11 23.33 -7.79
N ILE A 309 -2.12 23.27 -8.67
CA ILE A 309 -0.98 24.19 -8.63
C ILE A 309 -1.46 25.63 -8.90
N LEU A 310 -2.35 25.83 -9.86
CA LEU A 310 -2.86 27.17 -10.19
C LEU A 310 -3.64 27.77 -9.02
N GLU A 311 -4.46 26.98 -8.33
CA GLU A 311 -5.11 27.37 -7.07
C GLU A 311 -4.07 27.73 -5.99
N PHE A 312 -3.06 26.88 -5.82
CA PHE A 312 -1.99 27.08 -4.84
C PHE A 312 -1.21 28.39 -5.07
N LEU A 313 -0.93 28.77 -6.32
CA LEU A 313 -0.24 30.02 -6.65
C LEU A 313 -1.03 31.28 -6.22
N GLN A 314 -2.36 31.18 -6.13
CA GLN A 314 -3.25 32.26 -5.67
C GLN A 314 -3.46 32.28 -4.14
N SER A 315 -3.03 31.24 -3.42
CA SER A 315 -3.20 31.14 -1.96
C SER A 315 -2.29 32.09 -1.17
N ASP A 316 -2.35 32.04 0.16
CA ASP A 316 -1.43 32.74 1.07
C ASP A 316 -0.11 31.98 1.31
N ALA A 317 0.17 30.93 0.51
CA ALA A 317 1.42 30.18 0.58
C ALA A 317 2.66 31.09 0.46
N THR A 318 3.72 30.67 1.14
CA THR A 318 5.03 31.31 1.11
C THR A 318 5.58 31.45 -0.32
N VAL A 319 6.37 32.50 -0.54
CA VAL A 319 7.02 32.77 -1.84
C VAL A 319 7.85 31.58 -2.30
N ASP A 320 8.63 30.96 -1.41
CA ASP A 320 9.51 29.84 -1.76
C ASP A 320 8.73 28.59 -2.22
N SER A 321 7.58 28.32 -1.59
CA SER A 321 6.67 27.26 -2.03
C SER A 321 6.08 27.56 -3.41
N LYS A 322 5.64 28.80 -3.64
CA LYS A 322 5.10 29.21 -4.94
C LYS A 322 6.15 29.15 -6.05
N ARG A 323 7.41 29.50 -5.77
CA ARG A 323 8.52 29.32 -6.71
C ARG A 323 8.69 27.86 -7.12
N TYR A 324 8.63 26.94 -6.16
CA TYR A 324 8.68 25.50 -6.45
C TYR A 324 7.54 25.07 -7.38
N MET A 325 6.32 25.55 -7.13
CA MET A 325 5.17 25.22 -7.97
C MET A 325 5.29 25.78 -9.40
N CYS A 326 5.84 26.99 -9.57
CA CYS A 326 6.18 27.50 -10.92
C CYS A 326 7.17 26.56 -11.65
N HIS A 327 8.15 25.99 -10.93
CA HIS A 327 9.06 25.01 -11.53
C HIS A 327 8.34 23.73 -11.96
N GLU A 328 7.37 23.23 -11.19
CA GLU A 328 6.56 22.08 -11.62
C GLU A 328 5.75 22.41 -12.88
N LEU A 329 5.11 23.60 -12.95
CA LEU A 329 4.42 24.04 -14.17
C LEU A 329 5.33 24.11 -15.40
N SER A 330 6.64 24.36 -15.23
CA SER A 330 7.56 24.54 -16.36
C SER A 330 7.66 23.33 -17.31
N TRP A 331 7.29 22.13 -16.86
CA TRP A 331 7.39 20.91 -17.66
C TRP A 331 6.06 20.19 -17.87
N MET A 332 5.04 20.51 -17.06
CA MET A 332 3.72 19.87 -17.15
C MET A 332 2.55 20.83 -17.38
N GLY A 333 2.78 22.15 -17.32
CA GLY A 333 1.73 23.16 -17.52
C GLY A 333 1.20 23.18 -18.96
N SER A 334 -0.01 23.71 -19.11
CA SER A 334 -0.69 23.94 -20.38
C SER A 334 -0.89 25.44 -20.65
N GLU A 335 -1.68 25.77 -21.67
CA GLU A 335 -2.12 27.15 -21.95
C GLU A 335 -2.78 27.82 -20.72
N LYS A 336 -3.42 27.03 -19.84
CA LYS A 336 -3.97 27.55 -18.57
C LYS A 336 -2.86 28.13 -17.68
N SER A 337 -1.76 27.38 -17.52
CA SER A 337 -0.59 27.83 -16.78
C SER A 337 0.02 29.08 -17.36
N ILE A 338 0.12 29.18 -18.69
CA ILE A 338 0.69 30.36 -19.36
C ILE A 338 -0.05 31.63 -18.95
N ALA A 339 -1.40 31.61 -18.96
CA ALA A 339 -2.21 32.76 -18.60
C ALA A 339 -1.98 33.23 -17.14
N VAL A 340 -1.81 32.30 -16.20
CA VAL A 340 -1.53 32.63 -14.80
C VAL A 340 -0.09 33.11 -14.62
N LEU A 341 0.88 32.44 -15.26
CA LEU A 341 2.29 32.78 -15.16
C LEU A 341 2.60 34.15 -15.77
N ASP A 342 1.96 34.54 -16.88
CA ASP A 342 2.13 35.87 -17.48
C ASP A 342 1.78 37.00 -16.50
N ASN A 343 0.75 36.79 -15.66
CA ASN A 343 0.39 37.75 -14.62
C ASN A 343 1.46 37.81 -13.50
N LEU A 344 2.13 36.70 -13.21
CA LEU A 344 3.15 36.60 -12.17
C LEU A 344 4.51 37.21 -12.56
N ILE A 345 4.76 37.50 -13.84
CA ILE A 345 6.00 38.18 -14.28
C ILE A 345 6.15 39.55 -13.62
N ASN A 346 5.04 40.23 -13.33
CA ASN A 346 5.05 41.55 -12.67
C ASN A 346 5.15 41.46 -11.13
N ASN A 347 5.10 40.25 -10.55
CA ASN A 347 5.28 40.05 -9.13
C ASN A 347 6.76 40.07 -8.77
N LYS A 348 7.18 41.00 -7.91
CA LYS A 348 8.60 41.20 -7.53
C LYS A 348 9.27 39.91 -7.03
N ASP A 349 8.54 39.05 -6.32
CA ASP A 349 9.09 37.89 -5.64
C ASP A 349 9.03 36.61 -6.50
N LEU A 350 8.11 36.55 -7.48
CA LEU A 350 7.86 35.39 -8.33
C LEU A 350 8.26 35.56 -9.80
N SER A 351 8.62 36.77 -10.23
CA SER A 351 8.92 37.12 -11.62
C SER A 351 9.94 36.18 -12.30
N GLU A 352 11.02 35.85 -11.60
CA GLU A 352 12.08 34.97 -12.13
C GLU A 352 11.58 33.55 -12.36
N ALA A 353 10.92 32.96 -11.36
CA ALA A 353 10.38 31.60 -11.46
C ALA A 353 9.27 31.50 -12.52
N ALA A 354 8.42 32.53 -12.62
CA ALA A 354 7.38 32.61 -13.64
C ALA A 354 7.98 32.72 -15.06
N SER A 355 9.01 33.56 -15.23
CA SER A 355 9.71 33.73 -16.50
C SER A 355 10.39 32.43 -16.95
N TYR A 356 11.01 31.70 -16.03
CA TYR A 356 11.61 30.40 -16.32
C TYR A 356 10.56 29.39 -16.79
N ALA A 357 9.42 29.30 -16.09
CA ALA A 357 8.35 28.38 -16.45
C ALA A 357 7.77 28.69 -17.83
N LEU A 358 7.50 29.97 -18.13
CA LEU A 358 7.02 30.42 -19.43
C LEU A 358 8.01 30.15 -20.56
N TYR A 359 9.30 30.38 -20.32
CA TYR A 359 10.33 30.06 -21.29
C TYR A 359 10.26 28.58 -21.68
N ARG A 360 10.15 27.67 -20.70
CA ARG A 360 10.07 26.22 -20.95
C ARG A 360 8.79 25.80 -21.65
N LEU A 361 7.65 26.41 -21.33
CA LEU A 361 6.34 26.07 -21.91
C LEU A 361 6.15 26.59 -23.34
N ARG A 362 6.91 27.62 -23.76
CA ARG A 362 6.83 28.22 -25.10
C ARG A 362 7.87 27.68 -26.08
N MET A 363 8.77 26.80 -25.62
CA MET A 363 9.69 26.04 -26.47
C MET A 363 8.98 24.84 -27.08
#